data_AF-A8AM84-F1
#
_entry.id   AF-A8AM84-F1
#
_cell.length_a   1.000
_cell.length_b   1.000
_cell.length_c   1.000
_cell.angle_alpha   90.00
_cell.angle_beta   90.00
_cell.angle_gamma   90.00
#
_symmetry.space_group_name_H-M   'P 1'
#
loop_
_entity.id
_entity.type
_entity.pdbx_description
1 polymer ?
#
loop_
_entity_poly.entity_id
_entity_poly.type
_entity_poly.pdbx_seq_one_letter_code
_entity_poly.pdbx_strand_id
1 'polypeptide(L)'
;MQKIRRGKSFAGVVLYALKPASHHRKDPIVIGGNMDGSAAEELIVEFNTTKALRPDVAKPVWHNSLRLPKNEALTDAQWSEIADDYMSRMGFSETHLRCYVLHDDAAGQHIHIIASRIELSSGKLYLGKNENLISTRIIEELEQDYQLTRTKGSKASPAAPSPKPKLKKSRNEMMIEKRTGELCPKAIIQNALNELLGSRQSIVGFVQQLLAQRIKAIPNIALTGKMNGFSFEYCGISFKASQLGKGYSWPALQGKLDYQPERDNGFLFSLIKSVSEAPCMFITTDTPEITTREVHSPIEALILDNRAAGQDEYTNASVKQFHLEDGAGAKESLKEAPDRSYAVSAFRWLEYIPYLDLIYRMLKNLKIPTLKRPRKHKTITGVRVVEIMPIPQKNLIESAPQSRRASLSM
;
A
#
# COMPACT_ATOMS: atom_id res chain seq x y z
N MET A 1 -11.70 -12.46 -5.50
CA MET A 1 -10.64 -11.44 -5.28
C MET A 1 -9.45 -12.08 -4.57
N GLN A 2 -8.22 -11.76 -4.97
CA GLN A 2 -7.01 -12.09 -4.19
C GLN A 2 -6.75 -11.03 -3.10
N LYS A 3 -5.85 -11.30 -2.16
CA LYS A 3 -5.47 -10.31 -1.14
C LYS A 3 -4.76 -9.12 -1.79
N ILE A 4 -5.19 -7.90 -1.49
CA ILE A 4 -4.54 -6.65 -1.91
C ILE A 4 -3.09 -6.63 -1.40
N ARG A 5 -2.14 -6.30 -2.29
CA ARG A 5 -0.70 -6.27 -2.00
C ARG A 5 -0.14 -4.86 -2.17
N ARG A 6 0.88 -4.54 -1.36
CA ARG A 6 1.69 -3.33 -1.51
C ARG A 6 3.14 -3.71 -1.79
N GLY A 7 3.72 -3.12 -2.83
CA GLY A 7 5.04 -3.49 -3.35
C GLY A 7 6.05 -2.34 -3.33
N LYS A 8 7.34 -2.69 -3.42
CA LYS A 8 8.47 -1.74 -3.46
C LYS A 8 8.82 -1.24 -4.86
N SER A 9 8.48 -2.01 -5.90
CA SER A 9 8.92 -1.78 -7.28
C SER A 9 7.77 -1.99 -8.27
N PHE A 10 7.54 -1.00 -9.14
CA PHE A 10 6.58 -1.12 -10.24
C PHE A 10 7.06 -2.11 -11.31
N ALA A 11 8.37 -2.15 -11.59
CA ALA A 11 8.94 -3.08 -12.56
C ALA A 11 8.57 -4.54 -12.28
N GLY A 12 8.67 -4.97 -11.01
CA GLY A 12 8.35 -6.35 -10.65
C GLY A 12 6.88 -6.70 -10.92
N VAL A 13 5.94 -5.82 -10.60
CA VAL A 13 4.50 -6.09 -10.79
C VAL A 13 4.06 -5.94 -12.24
N VAL A 14 4.60 -4.95 -12.97
CA VAL A 14 4.27 -4.71 -14.38
C VAL A 14 4.79 -5.85 -15.25
N LEU A 15 6.07 -6.23 -15.09
CA LEU A 15 6.64 -7.35 -15.83
C LEU A 15 5.93 -8.67 -15.49
N TYR A 16 5.56 -8.87 -14.22
CA TYR A 16 4.76 -10.03 -13.83
C TYR A 16 3.40 -10.06 -14.53
N ALA A 17 2.67 -8.94 -14.50
CA ALA A 17 1.31 -8.87 -15.06
C ALA A 17 1.30 -8.96 -16.58
N LEU A 18 2.33 -8.44 -17.28
CA LEU A 18 2.40 -8.48 -18.74
C LEU A 18 3.08 -9.74 -19.29
N LYS A 19 3.62 -10.62 -18.45
CA LYS A 19 4.32 -11.83 -18.89
C LYS A 19 3.32 -12.85 -19.47
N PRO A 20 3.48 -13.26 -20.76
CA PRO A 20 2.72 -14.38 -21.30
C PRO A 20 2.99 -15.68 -20.55
N ALA A 21 1.97 -16.52 -20.41
CA ALA A 21 2.08 -17.82 -19.76
C ALA A 21 1.19 -18.85 -20.46
N SER A 22 1.60 -20.12 -20.43
CA SER A 22 0.93 -21.22 -21.15
C SER A 22 -0.52 -21.48 -20.74
N HIS A 23 -0.93 -21.05 -19.55
CA HIS A 23 -2.31 -21.17 -19.06
C HIS A 23 -3.20 -20.00 -19.47
N HIS A 24 -2.63 -18.95 -20.07
CA HIS A 24 -3.42 -17.87 -20.65
C HIS A 24 -3.95 -18.29 -22.02
N ARG A 25 -5.20 -17.96 -22.30
CA ARG A 25 -5.83 -18.15 -23.62
C ARG A 25 -5.37 -17.11 -24.63
N LYS A 26 -4.98 -15.94 -24.15
CA LYS A 26 -4.45 -14.81 -24.92
C LYS A 26 -3.35 -14.15 -24.12
N ASP A 27 -2.42 -13.50 -24.81
CA ASP A 27 -1.38 -12.72 -24.13
C ASP A 27 -2.01 -11.61 -23.29
N PRO A 28 -1.43 -11.32 -22.10
CA PRO A 28 -1.89 -10.21 -21.28
C PRO A 28 -1.83 -8.88 -22.02
N ILE A 29 -2.89 -8.10 -21.92
CA ILE A 29 -2.98 -6.78 -22.57
C ILE A 29 -3.41 -5.71 -21.57
N VAL A 30 -2.89 -4.50 -21.75
CA VAL A 30 -3.38 -3.31 -21.03
C VAL A 30 -4.69 -2.88 -21.68
N ILE A 31 -5.77 -2.82 -20.92
CA ILE A 31 -7.12 -2.53 -21.42
C ILE A 31 -7.66 -1.17 -20.94
N GLY A 32 -6.94 -0.48 -20.05
CA GLY A 32 -7.38 0.79 -19.51
C GLY A 32 -6.51 1.33 -18.39
N GLY A 33 -6.98 2.42 -17.79
CA GLY A 33 -6.25 3.22 -16.81
C GLY A 33 -6.10 4.67 -17.27
N ASN A 34 -5.22 5.41 -16.60
CA ASN A 34 -4.92 6.81 -16.89
C ASN A 34 -3.44 7.02 -17.25
N MET A 35 -2.78 5.96 -17.72
CA MET A 35 -1.40 5.97 -18.18
C MET A 35 -1.35 6.29 -19.67
N ASP A 36 -0.32 7.03 -20.10
CA ASP A 36 -0.10 7.34 -21.51
C ASP A 36 0.45 6.12 -22.28
N GLY A 37 1.29 5.31 -21.61
CA GLY A 37 1.93 4.13 -22.19
C GLY A 37 1.13 2.83 -22.00
N SER A 38 1.44 1.83 -22.83
CA SER A 38 0.92 0.47 -22.68
C SER A 38 1.99 -0.62 -22.72
N ALA A 39 3.20 -0.28 -23.19
CA ALA A 39 4.35 -1.17 -23.11
C ALA A 39 4.89 -1.23 -21.67
N ALA A 40 5.47 -2.37 -21.30
CA ALA A 40 5.98 -2.58 -19.94
C ALA A 40 7.00 -1.51 -19.52
N GLU A 41 7.93 -1.14 -20.39
CA GLU A 41 8.95 -0.13 -20.10
C GLU A 41 8.36 1.26 -19.90
N GLU A 42 7.42 1.66 -20.77
CA GLU A 42 6.70 2.95 -20.68
C GLU A 42 5.95 3.06 -19.36
N LEU A 43 5.14 2.04 -19.03
CA LEU A 43 4.40 1.99 -17.77
C LEU A 43 5.33 2.10 -16.55
N ILE A 44 6.47 1.41 -16.58
CA ILE A 44 7.44 1.43 -15.47
C ILE A 44 8.05 2.83 -15.31
N VAL A 45 8.44 3.47 -16.42
CA VAL A 45 8.99 4.83 -16.41
C VAL A 45 7.96 5.80 -15.85
N GLU A 46 6.73 5.75 -16.36
CA GLU A 46 5.66 6.65 -15.99
C GLU A 46 5.25 6.46 -14.51
N PHE A 47 5.08 5.22 -14.02
CA PHE A 47 4.82 4.99 -12.59
C PHE A 47 5.94 5.51 -11.69
N ASN A 48 7.20 5.36 -12.11
CA ASN A 48 8.34 5.82 -11.33
C ASN A 48 8.40 7.34 -11.19
N THR A 49 7.72 8.12 -12.05
CA THR A 49 7.58 9.57 -11.86
C THR A 49 6.89 9.90 -10.53
N THR A 50 5.79 9.21 -10.20
CA THR A 50 5.09 9.41 -8.92
C THR A 50 5.91 8.91 -7.74
N LYS A 51 6.69 7.84 -7.91
CA LYS A 51 7.61 7.33 -6.87
C LYS A 51 8.68 8.37 -6.52
N ALA A 52 9.19 9.10 -7.51
CA ALA A 52 10.19 10.14 -7.30
C ALA A 52 9.65 11.34 -6.48
N LEU A 53 8.34 11.59 -6.49
CA LEU A 53 7.72 12.65 -5.68
C LEU A 53 7.79 12.35 -4.16
N ARG A 54 7.86 11.07 -3.77
CA ARG A 54 7.83 10.63 -2.37
C ARG A 54 8.82 9.48 -2.13
N PRO A 55 10.14 9.77 -2.12
CA PRO A 55 11.18 8.75 -1.94
C PRO A 55 11.15 8.09 -0.56
N ASP A 56 10.52 8.72 0.44
CA ASP A 56 10.30 8.18 1.78
C ASP A 56 9.31 7.01 1.82
N VAL A 57 8.48 6.84 0.79
CA VAL A 57 7.46 5.78 0.73
C VAL A 57 8.09 4.46 0.28
N ALA A 58 8.42 3.60 1.24
CA ALA A 58 9.06 2.31 0.98
C ALA A 58 8.24 1.35 0.10
N LYS A 59 6.90 1.49 0.08
CA LYS A 59 5.99 0.62 -0.71
C LYS A 59 5.00 1.47 -1.52
N PRO A 60 5.42 2.06 -2.65
CA PRO A 60 4.58 2.97 -3.44
C PRO A 60 3.54 2.23 -4.28
N VAL A 61 3.73 0.94 -4.54
CA VAL A 61 2.84 0.15 -5.42
C VAL A 61 1.62 -0.32 -4.63
N TRP A 62 0.45 -0.25 -5.27
CA TRP A 62 -0.78 -0.93 -4.88
C TRP A 62 -1.20 -1.91 -5.98
N HIS A 63 -1.52 -3.15 -5.62
CA HIS A 63 -1.89 -4.20 -6.58
C HIS A 63 -3.06 -5.02 -6.06
N ASN A 64 -4.07 -5.21 -6.91
CA ASN A 64 -5.18 -6.12 -6.68
C ASN A 64 -5.58 -6.86 -7.96
N SER A 65 -6.45 -7.87 -7.84
CA SER A 65 -7.11 -8.50 -8.97
C SER A 65 -8.60 -8.72 -8.74
N LEU A 66 -9.37 -8.45 -9.78
CA LEU A 66 -10.81 -8.74 -9.88
C LEU A 66 -11.01 -9.85 -10.90
N ARG A 67 -11.91 -10.79 -10.63
CA ARG A 67 -12.11 -11.98 -11.47
C ARG A 67 -13.59 -12.26 -11.63
N LEU A 68 -13.98 -12.58 -12.86
CA LEU A 68 -15.30 -13.08 -13.20
C LEU A 68 -15.40 -14.59 -12.98
N PRO A 69 -16.60 -15.12 -12.71
CA PRO A 69 -16.89 -16.54 -12.82
C PRO A 69 -16.58 -17.12 -14.21
N LYS A 70 -16.29 -18.43 -14.26
CA LYS A 70 -15.79 -19.14 -15.46
C LYS A 70 -16.60 -18.94 -16.75
N ASN A 71 -17.89 -18.63 -16.66
CA ASN A 71 -18.81 -18.50 -17.80
C ASN A 71 -19.32 -17.08 -18.01
N GLU A 72 -18.66 -16.09 -17.41
CA GLU A 72 -18.96 -14.67 -17.54
C GLU A 72 -17.75 -13.97 -18.16
N ALA A 73 -18.02 -13.06 -19.09
CA ALA A 73 -17.00 -12.32 -19.82
C ALA A 73 -17.49 -10.90 -20.06
N LEU A 74 -16.54 -9.96 -20.05
CA LEU A 74 -16.78 -8.57 -20.34
C LEU A 74 -15.90 -8.15 -21.51
N THR A 75 -16.32 -7.10 -22.21
CA THR A 75 -15.46 -6.40 -23.16
C THR A 75 -14.39 -5.59 -22.44
N ASP A 76 -13.30 -5.28 -23.12
CA ASP A 76 -12.21 -4.46 -22.57
C ASP A 76 -12.72 -3.10 -22.04
N ALA A 77 -13.67 -2.48 -22.75
CA ALA A 77 -14.32 -1.23 -22.35
C ALA A 77 -15.12 -1.37 -21.05
N GLN A 78 -15.93 -2.43 -20.93
CA GLN A 78 -16.69 -2.70 -19.70
C GLN A 78 -15.76 -3.00 -18.51
N TRP A 79 -14.68 -3.74 -18.74
CA TRP A 79 -13.67 -3.98 -17.71
C TRP A 79 -13.00 -2.69 -17.26
N SER A 80 -12.62 -1.81 -18.18
CA SER A 80 -12.01 -0.50 -17.84
C SER A 80 -12.98 0.36 -17.04
N GLU A 81 -14.25 0.44 -17.46
CA GLU A 81 -15.28 1.22 -16.77
C GLU A 81 -15.48 0.73 -15.31
N ILE A 82 -15.63 -0.58 -15.12
CA ILE A 82 -15.78 -1.18 -13.79
C ILE A 82 -14.52 -0.98 -12.95
N ALA A 83 -13.34 -1.07 -13.56
CA ALA A 83 -12.08 -0.85 -12.85
C ALA A 83 -11.92 0.61 -12.39
N ASP A 84 -12.33 1.58 -13.20
CA ASP A 84 -12.32 2.99 -12.81
C ASP A 84 -13.31 3.29 -11.67
N ASP A 85 -14.54 2.76 -11.74
CA ASP A 85 -15.52 2.89 -10.65
C ASP A 85 -15.01 2.22 -9.36
N TYR A 86 -14.46 1.00 -9.49
CA TYR A 86 -13.80 0.30 -8.37
C TYR A 86 -12.71 1.16 -7.72
N MET A 87 -11.84 1.80 -8.51
CA MET A 87 -10.75 2.64 -8.01
C MET A 87 -11.26 3.90 -7.31
N SER A 88 -12.29 4.54 -7.87
CA SER A 88 -12.98 5.67 -7.25
C SER A 88 -13.59 5.29 -5.88
N ARG A 89 -14.35 4.19 -5.81
CA ARG A 89 -14.96 3.69 -4.56
C ARG A 89 -13.91 3.27 -3.52
N MET A 90 -12.74 2.79 -3.96
CA MET A 90 -11.60 2.48 -3.07
C MET A 90 -10.94 3.74 -2.47
N GLY A 91 -11.27 4.93 -2.99
CA GLY A 91 -10.76 6.22 -2.53
C GLY A 91 -9.48 6.67 -3.24
N PHE A 92 -9.18 6.11 -4.42
CA PHE A 92 -8.16 6.67 -5.30
C PHE A 92 -8.74 7.87 -6.06
N SER A 93 -7.91 8.90 -6.28
CA SER A 93 -8.29 10.03 -7.14
C SER A 93 -7.93 9.74 -8.60
N GLU A 94 -8.46 10.56 -9.51
CA GLU A 94 -8.14 10.50 -10.94
C GLU A 94 -6.67 10.72 -11.28
N THR A 95 -5.89 11.30 -10.36
CA THR A 95 -4.47 11.58 -10.56
C THR A 95 -3.56 10.58 -9.85
N HIS A 96 -4.13 9.52 -9.24
CA HIS A 96 -3.35 8.33 -8.94
C HIS A 96 -3.17 7.53 -10.23
N LEU A 97 -1.93 7.48 -10.71
CA LEU A 97 -1.58 6.66 -11.87
C LEU A 97 -2.00 5.20 -11.67
N ARG A 98 -2.63 4.60 -12.67
CA ARG A 98 -3.18 3.24 -12.65
C ARG A 98 -3.28 2.65 -14.04
N CYS A 99 -3.04 1.34 -14.17
CA CYS A 99 -3.33 0.57 -15.37
C CYS A 99 -4.02 -0.77 -15.04
N TYR A 100 -4.77 -1.27 -16.01
CA TYR A 100 -5.52 -2.51 -15.91
C TYR A 100 -5.03 -3.51 -16.95
N VAL A 101 -4.54 -4.66 -16.49
CA VAL A 101 -4.04 -5.72 -17.36
C VAL A 101 -5.01 -6.89 -17.37
N LEU A 102 -5.59 -7.20 -18.52
CA LEU A 102 -6.54 -8.30 -18.70
C LEU A 102 -5.82 -9.62 -18.92
N HIS A 103 -6.23 -10.62 -18.15
CA HIS A 103 -5.86 -12.03 -18.32
C HIS A 103 -7.13 -12.85 -18.58
N ASP A 104 -7.02 -13.86 -19.45
CA ASP A 104 -8.08 -14.85 -19.69
C ASP A 104 -7.48 -16.25 -19.60
N ASP A 105 -8.05 -17.08 -18.72
CA ASP A 105 -7.58 -18.44 -18.45
C ASP A 105 -8.77 -19.42 -18.32
N ALA A 106 -8.48 -20.70 -18.06
CA ALA A 106 -9.51 -21.72 -17.95
C ALA A 106 -10.53 -21.49 -16.82
N ALA A 107 -10.22 -20.64 -15.84
CA ALA A 107 -11.10 -20.29 -14.72
C ALA A 107 -11.89 -18.99 -14.96
N GLY A 108 -11.66 -18.28 -16.07
CA GLY A 108 -12.40 -17.08 -16.48
C GLY A 108 -11.52 -15.83 -16.56
N GLN A 109 -12.09 -14.75 -17.09
CA GLN A 109 -11.40 -13.47 -17.21
C GLN A 109 -11.11 -12.85 -15.83
N HIS A 110 -9.95 -12.20 -15.72
CA HIS A 110 -9.60 -11.40 -14.58
C HIS A 110 -8.68 -10.25 -14.97
N ILE A 111 -8.75 -9.16 -14.23
CA ILE A 111 -7.84 -8.03 -14.41
C ILE A 111 -6.87 -7.92 -13.24
N HIS A 112 -5.65 -7.55 -13.53
CA HIS A 112 -4.71 -7.01 -12.57
C HIS A 112 -4.83 -5.49 -12.57
N ILE A 113 -5.12 -4.92 -11.41
CA ILE A 113 -5.16 -3.48 -11.19
C ILE A 113 -3.85 -3.08 -10.52
N ILE A 114 -3.03 -2.31 -11.21
CA ILE A 114 -1.77 -1.78 -10.71
C ILE A 114 -1.93 -0.28 -10.57
N ALA A 115 -1.68 0.26 -9.37
CA ALA A 115 -1.80 1.69 -9.12
C ALA A 115 -0.63 2.21 -8.28
N SER A 116 -0.30 3.48 -8.48
CA SER A 116 0.53 4.22 -7.54
C SER A 116 -0.29 4.61 -6.33
N ARG A 117 0.28 4.46 -5.14
CA ARG A 117 -0.27 5.02 -3.90
C ARG A 117 0.02 6.50 -3.77
N ILE A 118 0.85 7.08 -4.64
CA ILE A 118 1.24 8.48 -4.60
C ILE A 118 0.50 9.18 -5.73
N GLU A 119 -0.33 10.15 -5.36
CA GLU A 119 -1.05 11.01 -6.29
C GLU A 119 -0.07 11.91 -7.06
N LEU A 120 -0.21 12.00 -8.38
CA LEU A 120 0.67 12.77 -9.24
C LEU A 120 0.63 14.28 -8.95
N SER A 121 -0.56 14.84 -8.69
CA SER A 121 -0.73 16.29 -8.57
C SER A 121 -0.18 16.89 -7.28
N SER A 122 -0.38 16.21 -6.14
CA SER A 122 -0.05 16.75 -4.81
C SER A 122 1.02 15.94 -4.06
N GLY A 123 1.39 14.76 -4.58
CA GLY A 123 2.22 13.80 -3.84
C GLY A 123 1.50 13.16 -2.64
N LYS A 124 0.18 13.34 -2.52
CA LYS A 124 -0.63 12.74 -1.45
C LYS A 124 -0.55 11.22 -1.50
N LEU A 125 -0.32 10.63 -0.33
CA LEU A 125 -0.19 9.19 -0.18
C LEU A 125 -1.54 8.55 0.18
N TYR A 126 -1.97 7.59 -0.62
CA TYR A 126 -3.01 6.63 -0.28
C TYR A 126 -2.52 5.70 0.85
N LEU A 127 -2.98 5.96 2.07
CA LEU A 127 -2.57 5.20 3.25
C LEU A 127 -3.19 3.80 3.31
N GLY A 128 -4.44 3.66 2.85
CA GLY A 128 -5.25 2.43 2.87
C GLY A 128 -5.44 1.82 4.27
N LYS A 129 -6.69 1.65 4.73
CA LYS A 129 -7.02 0.92 5.98
C LYS A 129 -8.13 -0.07 5.70
N ASN A 130 -8.01 -1.30 6.22
CA ASN A 130 -9.00 -2.37 6.01
C ASN A 130 -9.35 -2.61 4.53
N GLU A 131 -8.38 -2.44 3.62
CA GLU A 131 -8.62 -2.41 2.17
C GLU A 131 -9.32 -3.66 1.65
N ASN A 132 -8.98 -4.85 2.15
CA ASN A 132 -9.64 -6.09 1.71
C ASN A 132 -11.11 -6.15 2.13
N LEU A 133 -11.45 -5.59 3.30
CA LEU A 133 -12.84 -5.53 3.78
C LEU A 133 -13.65 -4.54 2.94
N ILE A 134 -13.08 -3.36 2.68
CA ILE A 134 -13.70 -2.32 1.84
C ILE A 134 -13.87 -2.84 0.42
N SER A 135 -12.83 -3.44 -0.16
CA SER A 135 -12.84 -3.99 -1.51
C SER A 135 -13.88 -5.11 -1.66
N THR A 136 -14.02 -6.01 -0.68
CA THR A 136 -15.06 -7.06 -0.72
C THR A 136 -16.46 -6.45 -0.81
N ARG A 137 -16.74 -5.42 -0.01
CA ARG A 137 -18.02 -4.70 -0.06
C ARG A 137 -18.22 -4.00 -1.41
N ILE A 138 -17.20 -3.32 -1.92
CA ILE A 138 -17.28 -2.63 -3.22
C ILE A 138 -17.55 -3.63 -4.35
N ILE A 139 -16.94 -4.81 -4.32
CA ILE A 139 -17.17 -5.85 -5.32
C ILE A 139 -18.64 -6.30 -5.30
N GLU A 140 -19.24 -6.51 -4.12
CA GLU A 140 -20.66 -6.85 -3.99
C GLU A 140 -21.58 -5.74 -4.55
N GLU A 141 -21.21 -4.47 -4.34
CA GLU A 141 -21.95 -3.32 -4.88
C GLU A 141 -21.80 -3.23 -6.42
N LEU A 142 -20.59 -3.40 -6.96
CA LEU A 142 -20.34 -3.43 -8.40
C LEU A 142 -21.06 -4.59 -9.10
N GLU A 143 -21.07 -5.77 -8.49
CA GLU A 143 -21.82 -6.92 -9.02
C GLU A 143 -23.31 -6.59 -9.19
N GLN A 144 -23.87 -5.81 -8.26
CA GLN A 144 -25.26 -5.36 -8.37
C GLN A 144 -25.44 -4.29 -9.45
N ASP A 145 -24.60 -3.26 -9.45
CA ASP A 145 -24.75 -2.08 -10.32
C ASP A 145 -24.57 -2.46 -11.81
N TYR A 146 -23.59 -3.32 -12.09
CA TYR A 146 -23.26 -3.79 -13.44
C TYR A 146 -23.96 -5.10 -13.82
N GLN A 147 -24.92 -5.57 -13.00
CA GLN A 147 -25.71 -6.78 -13.24
C GLN A 147 -24.86 -8.04 -13.49
N LEU A 148 -23.74 -8.15 -12.77
CA LEU A 148 -22.85 -9.31 -12.86
C LEU A 148 -23.33 -10.46 -11.98
N THR A 149 -22.76 -11.65 -12.20
CA THR A 149 -23.03 -12.80 -11.33
C THR A 149 -22.59 -12.49 -9.90
N ARG A 150 -23.54 -12.49 -8.96
CA ARG A 150 -23.26 -12.28 -7.54
C ARG A 150 -22.37 -13.40 -7.00
N THR A 151 -21.17 -13.04 -6.56
CA THR A 151 -20.28 -14.00 -5.91
C THR A 151 -20.69 -14.16 -4.45
N LYS A 152 -20.42 -15.34 -3.87
CA LYS A 152 -20.65 -15.54 -2.43
C LYS A 152 -19.60 -14.72 -1.69
N GLY A 153 -19.97 -13.49 -1.31
CA GLY A 153 -19.24 -12.69 -0.34
C GLY A 153 -18.88 -13.53 0.89
N SER A 154 -17.75 -13.24 1.52
CA SER A 154 -17.37 -13.90 2.77
C SER A 154 -18.50 -13.72 3.77
N LYS A 155 -19.32 -14.75 3.97
CA LYS A 155 -20.58 -14.71 4.74
C LYS A 155 -20.43 -13.84 5.99
N ALA A 156 -20.87 -12.59 5.92
CA ALA A 156 -21.58 -12.03 7.05
C ALA A 156 -22.82 -12.92 7.14
N SER A 157 -22.82 -13.83 8.12
CA SER A 157 -24.01 -14.64 8.37
C SER A 157 -25.19 -13.67 8.44
N PRO A 158 -26.35 -13.98 7.81
CA PRO A 158 -27.56 -13.23 8.09
C PRO A 158 -27.67 -13.18 9.61
N ALA A 159 -27.93 -12.00 10.16
CA ALA A 159 -28.11 -11.81 11.58
C ALA A 159 -29.31 -12.68 12.02
N ALA A 160 -29.04 -13.96 12.31
CA ALA A 160 -29.88 -14.74 13.16
C ALA A 160 -29.87 -14.01 14.51
N PRO A 161 -31.05 -13.80 15.14
CA PRO A 161 -31.10 -13.23 16.47
C PRO A 161 -30.30 -14.17 17.38
N SER A 162 -29.07 -13.78 17.69
CA SER A 162 -28.12 -14.64 18.37
C SER A 162 -28.39 -14.55 19.86
N PRO A 163 -28.75 -15.65 20.53
CA PRO A 163 -28.81 -15.68 21.99
C PRO A 163 -27.37 -15.64 22.53
N LYS A 164 -27.04 -14.57 23.27
CA LYS A 164 -25.84 -14.33 24.10
C LYS A 164 -24.47 -14.43 23.39
N PRO A 165 -23.54 -13.47 23.62
CA PRO A 165 -22.25 -13.43 22.94
C PRO A 165 -21.34 -14.58 23.43
N LYS A 166 -21.09 -15.57 22.56
CA LYS A 166 -20.00 -16.53 22.79
C LYS A 166 -18.65 -15.86 22.47
N LEU A 167 -17.74 -15.87 23.45
CA LEU A 167 -16.33 -15.46 23.35
C LEU A 167 -15.69 -16.06 22.08
N LYS A 168 -15.23 -15.23 21.14
CA LYS A 168 -14.30 -15.69 20.10
C LYS A 168 -12.87 -15.47 20.59
N LYS A 169 -12.17 -16.56 20.90
CA LYS A 169 -10.74 -16.56 21.27
C LYS A 169 -9.88 -16.08 20.09
N SER A 170 -8.84 -15.31 20.36
CA SER A 170 -7.87 -14.84 19.36
C SER A 170 -6.98 -15.99 18.87
N ARG A 171 -6.46 -15.91 17.63
CA ARG A 171 -5.53 -16.90 17.06
C ARG A 171 -4.29 -17.12 17.92
N ASN A 172 -3.76 -16.08 18.57
CA ASN A 172 -2.65 -16.20 19.52
C ASN A 172 -3.04 -16.96 20.79
N GLU A 173 -4.28 -16.77 21.28
CA GLU A 173 -4.78 -17.47 22.47
C GLU A 173 -4.92 -18.97 22.22
N MET A 174 -5.39 -19.36 21.02
CA MET A 174 -5.43 -20.78 20.61
C MET A 174 -4.05 -21.41 20.46
N MET A 175 -3.02 -20.64 20.08
CA MET A 175 -1.66 -21.18 19.94
C MET A 175 -0.93 -21.32 21.28
N ILE A 176 -1.26 -20.50 22.28
CA ILE A 176 -0.73 -20.62 23.65
C ILE A 176 -1.38 -21.82 24.36
N GLU A 177 -2.72 -21.93 24.34
CA GLU A 177 -3.43 -23.08 24.95
C GLU A 177 -2.97 -24.43 24.37
N LYS A 178 -2.72 -24.50 23.05
CA LYS A 178 -2.20 -25.71 22.40
C LYS A 178 -0.76 -26.07 22.80
N ARG A 179 0.03 -25.12 23.32
CA ARG A 179 1.44 -25.34 23.68
C ARG A 179 1.63 -25.63 25.17
N THR A 180 0.81 -25.07 26.05
CA THR A 180 1.01 -25.17 27.51
C THR A 180 -0.02 -26.03 28.24
N GLY A 181 -1.20 -26.29 27.66
CA GLY A 181 -2.27 -27.05 28.32
C GLY A 181 -2.98 -26.32 29.47
N GLU A 182 -2.52 -25.13 29.85
CA GLU A 182 -3.11 -24.28 30.89
C GLU A 182 -4.02 -23.19 30.28
N LEU A 183 -5.06 -22.80 31.02
CA LEU A 183 -5.93 -21.69 30.63
C LEU A 183 -5.11 -20.39 30.50
N CYS A 184 -5.27 -19.67 29.38
CA CYS A 184 -4.56 -18.41 29.22
C CYS A 184 -4.95 -17.40 30.33
N PRO A 185 -4.02 -16.56 30.82
CA PRO A 185 -4.29 -15.55 31.85
C PRO A 185 -5.53 -14.69 31.56
N LYS A 186 -5.76 -14.40 30.27
CA LYS A 186 -6.95 -13.69 29.80
C LYS A 186 -8.26 -14.44 30.07
N ALA A 187 -8.30 -15.75 29.84
CA ALA A 187 -9.48 -16.58 30.11
C ALA A 187 -9.74 -16.71 31.61
N ILE A 188 -8.68 -16.81 32.43
CA ILE A 188 -8.79 -16.82 33.90
C ILE A 188 -9.46 -15.52 34.38
N ILE A 189 -8.95 -14.36 33.93
CA ILE A 189 -9.54 -13.07 34.29
C ILE A 189 -10.98 -12.96 33.77
N GLN A 190 -11.28 -13.39 32.54
CA GLN A 190 -12.65 -13.35 32.01
C GLN A 190 -13.61 -14.24 32.81
N ASN A 191 -13.19 -15.42 33.23
CA ASN A 191 -14.00 -16.33 34.03
C ASN A 191 -14.28 -15.74 35.41
N ALA A 192 -13.25 -15.24 36.09
CA ALA A 192 -13.39 -14.54 37.37
C ALA A 192 -14.37 -13.37 37.25
N LEU A 193 -14.21 -12.52 36.23
CA LEU A 193 -15.12 -11.40 36.00
C LEU A 193 -16.55 -11.87 35.72
N ASN A 194 -16.75 -12.96 34.98
CA ASN A 194 -18.10 -13.47 34.69
C ASN A 194 -18.81 -14.00 35.94
N GLU A 195 -18.08 -14.66 36.82
CA GLU A 195 -18.58 -15.15 38.11
C GLU A 195 -18.99 -13.97 39.01
N LEU A 196 -18.12 -12.97 39.13
CA LEU A 196 -18.33 -11.81 40.00
C LEU A 196 -19.41 -10.84 39.46
N LEU A 197 -19.55 -10.71 38.14
CA LEU A 197 -20.49 -9.79 37.49
C LEU A 197 -21.90 -10.37 37.29
N GLY A 198 -22.23 -11.46 38.00
CA GLY A 198 -23.56 -12.08 38.02
C GLY A 198 -24.59 -11.30 38.86
N SER A 199 -24.14 -10.55 39.87
CA SER A 199 -24.97 -9.70 40.74
C SER A 199 -24.37 -8.31 40.88
N ARG A 200 -25.20 -7.28 41.13
CA ARG A 200 -24.70 -5.93 41.42
C ARG A 200 -23.99 -5.93 42.77
N GLN A 201 -22.76 -5.43 42.81
CA GLN A 201 -21.93 -5.42 44.02
C GLN A 201 -21.16 -4.10 44.17
N SER A 202 -20.65 -3.82 45.37
CA SER A 202 -19.84 -2.62 45.63
C SER A 202 -18.46 -2.72 44.98
N ILE A 203 -17.87 -1.56 44.64
CA ILE A 203 -16.51 -1.48 44.09
C ILE A 203 -15.48 -2.14 45.03
N VAL A 204 -15.60 -1.89 46.34
CA VAL A 204 -14.67 -2.45 47.34
C VAL A 204 -14.76 -3.97 47.39
N GLY A 205 -15.99 -4.50 47.43
CA GLY A 205 -16.21 -5.95 47.43
C GLY A 205 -15.68 -6.61 46.16
N PHE A 206 -15.93 -5.98 45.00
CA PHE A 206 -15.44 -6.46 43.71
C PHE A 206 -13.91 -6.55 43.65
N VAL A 207 -13.21 -5.51 44.11
CA VAL A 207 -11.74 -5.50 44.15
C VAL A 207 -11.20 -6.57 45.10
N GLN A 208 -11.78 -6.70 46.30
CA GLN A 208 -11.35 -7.70 47.29
C GLN A 208 -11.56 -9.15 46.79
N GLN A 209 -12.68 -9.42 46.12
CA GLN A 209 -12.97 -10.74 45.56
C GLN A 209 -12.01 -11.10 44.42
N LEU A 210 -11.63 -10.14 43.57
CA LEU A 210 -10.60 -10.35 42.55
C LEU A 210 -9.22 -10.64 43.17
N LEU A 211 -8.84 -9.90 44.21
CA LEU A 211 -7.59 -10.13 44.93
C LEU A 211 -7.55 -11.53 45.57
N ALA A 212 -8.67 -12.03 46.10
CA ALA A 212 -8.78 -13.40 46.61
C ALA A 212 -8.52 -14.46 45.52
N GLN A 213 -8.84 -14.15 44.26
CA GLN A 213 -8.51 -14.98 43.09
C GLN A 213 -7.11 -14.68 42.50
N ARG A 214 -6.27 -13.92 43.22
CA ARG A 214 -4.94 -13.45 42.80
C ARG A 214 -4.95 -12.56 41.56
N ILE A 215 -6.08 -11.89 41.28
CA ILE A 215 -6.20 -10.91 40.20
C ILE A 215 -6.16 -9.52 40.82
N LYS A 216 -5.15 -8.72 40.46
CA LYS A 216 -5.08 -7.32 40.91
C LYS A 216 -5.94 -6.45 39.99
N ALA A 217 -6.85 -5.69 40.57
CA ALA A 217 -7.63 -4.69 39.86
C ALA A 217 -6.95 -3.32 39.99
N ILE A 218 -6.51 -2.75 38.88
CA ILE A 218 -5.82 -1.47 38.80
C ILE A 218 -6.78 -0.44 38.21
N PRO A 219 -7.35 0.47 39.01
CA PRO A 219 -8.26 1.49 38.51
C PRO A 219 -7.50 2.54 37.70
N ASN A 220 -8.15 3.04 36.65
CA ASN A 220 -7.68 4.16 35.83
C ASN A 220 -8.63 5.32 36.05
N ILE A 221 -8.22 6.27 36.91
CA ILE A 221 -8.99 7.45 37.26
C ILE A 221 -8.24 8.68 36.73
N ALA A 222 -8.92 9.53 35.98
CA ALA A 222 -8.37 10.79 35.50
C ALA A 222 -8.09 11.75 36.67
N LEU A 223 -7.23 12.75 36.46
CA LEU A 223 -6.97 13.82 37.45
C LEU A 223 -8.25 14.57 37.87
N THR A 224 -9.28 14.56 37.03
CA THR A 224 -10.61 15.12 37.31
C THR A 224 -11.45 14.26 38.25
N GLY A 225 -10.96 13.12 38.73
CA GLY A 225 -11.69 12.16 39.58
C GLY A 225 -12.62 11.21 38.81
N LYS A 226 -12.67 11.32 37.47
CA LYS A 226 -13.50 10.47 36.62
C LYS A 226 -12.85 9.11 36.38
N MET A 227 -13.55 8.03 36.72
CA MET A 227 -13.14 6.65 36.42
C MET A 227 -13.27 6.36 34.92
N ASN A 228 -12.16 5.94 34.30
CA ASN A 228 -12.08 5.52 32.89
C ASN A 228 -12.16 4.00 32.73
N GLY A 229 -11.88 3.24 33.79
CA GLY A 229 -12.02 1.78 33.82
C GLY A 229 -10.95 1.08 34.64
N PHE A 230 -10.87 -0.24 34.50
CA PHE A 230 -9.87 -1.08 35.18
C PHE A 230 -8.86 -1.66 34.19
N SER A 231 -7.66 -1.95 34.69
CA SER A 231 -6.78 -2.97 34.15
C SER A 231 -6.69 -4.11 35.17
N PHE A 232 -6.61 -5.35 34.68
CA PHE A 232 -6.51 -6.53 35.53
C PHE A 232 -5.18 -7.22 35.29
N GLU A 233 -4.46 -7.49 36.37
CA GLU A 233 -3.18 -8.19 36.34
C GLU A 233 -3.31 -9.57 36.97
N TYR A 234 -2.81 -10.58 36.26
CA TYR A 234 -2.69 -11.95 36.75
C TYR A 234 -1.32 -12.49 36.38
N CYS A 235 -0.57 -13.01 37.36
CA CYS A 235 0.79 -13.53 37.18
C CYS A 235 1.74 -12.55 36.44
N GLY A 236 1.65 -11.25 36.74
CA GLY A 236 2.50 -10.21 36.12
C GLY A 236 2.09 -9.79 34.71
N ILE A 237 1.03 -10.37 34.15
CA ILE A 237 0.49 -9.98 32.84
C ILE A 237 -0.77 -9.14 33.06
N SER A 238 -0.76 -7.91 32.53
CA SER A 238 -1.88 -6.97 32.65
C SER A 238 -2.68 -6.84 31.37
N PHE A 239 -4.01 -6.74 31.50
CA PHE A 239 -4.93 -6.46 30.41
C PHE A 239 -5.85 -5.31 30.80
N LYS A 240 -6.01 -4.34 29.90
CA LYS A 240 -7.08 -3.33 30.06
C LYS A 240 -8.42 -4.05 29.97
N ALA A 241 -9.40 -3.65 30.78
CA ALA A 241 -10.69 -4.32 30.80
C ALA A 241 -11.38 -4.33 29.42
N SER A 242 -11.21 -3.26 28.62
CA SER A 242 -11.70 -3.22 27.23
C SER A 242 -11.04 -4.25 26.29
N GLN A 243 -9.81 -4.69 26.56
CA GLN A 243 -9.11 -5.74 25.80
C GLN A 243 -9.61 -7.15 26.15
N LEU A 244 -10.23 -7.31 27.32
CA LEU A 244 -10.91 -8.55 27.71
C LEU A 244 -12.25 -8.71 26.97
N GLY A 245 -12.83 -7.62 26.47
CA GLY A 245 -14.05 -7.65 25.66
C GLY A 245 -15.00 -6.50 25.99
N LYS A 246 -15.94 -6.22 25.08
CA LYS A 246 -16.91 -5.11 25.21
C LYS A 246 -17.71 -5.19 26.52
N GLY A 247 -18.02 -6.40 26.98
CA GLY A 247 -18.77 -6.65 28.23
C GLY A 247 -18.01 -6.32 29.51
N TYR A 248 -16.70 -6.06 29.44
CA TYR A 248 -15.86 -5.65 30.57
C TYR A 248 -15.37 -4.21 30.45
N SER A 249 -15.81 -3.46 29.43
CA SER A 249 -15.52 -2.02 29.34
C SER A 249 -16.12 -1.26 30.52
N TRP A 250 -15.55 -0.10 30.89
CA TRP A 250 -16.05 0.68 32.00
C TRP A 250 -17.56 0.98 31.94
N PRO A 251 -18.15 1.39 30.80
CA PRO A 251 -19.60 1.57 30.72
C PRO A 251 -20.39 0.30 31.04
N ALA A 252 -19.88 -0.87 30.66
CA ALA A 252 -20.52 -2.16 30.96
C ALA A 252 -20.35 -2.56 32.44
N LEU A 253 -19.18 -2.28 33.03
CA LEU A 253 -18.91 -2.52 34.45
C LEU A 253 -19.67 -1.55 35.35
N GLN A 254 -19.78 -0.28 34.97
CA GLN A 254 -20.48 0.76 35.72
C GLN A 254 -21.97 0.43 35.91
N GLY A 255 -22.60 -0.24 34.94
CA GLY A 255 -23.98 -0.72 35.09
C GLY A 255 -24.13 -1.89 36.08
N LYS A 256 -23.03 -2.56 36.43
CA LYS A 256 -23.01 -3.76 37.29
C LYS A 256 -22.32 -3.53 38.65
N LEU A 257 -21.54 -2.46 38.78
CA LEU A 257 -20.84 -2.09 39.98
C LEU A 257 -21.50 -0.85 40.59
N ASP A 258 -21.74 -0.88 41.89
CA ASP A 258 -22.15 0.31 42.61
C ASP A 258 -20.93 1.19 42.87
N TYR A 259 -20.74 2.18 41.99
CA TYR A 259 -19.64 3.14 42.05
C TYR A 259 -20.16 4.56 42.32
N GLN A 260 -19.67 5.14 43.40
CA GLN A 260 -19.89 6.53 43.77
C GLN A 260 -18.52 7.20 43.94
N PRO A 261 -18.13 8.17 43.08
CA PRO A 261 -16.81 8.80 43.11
C PRO A 261 -16.42 9.31 44.50
N GLU A 262 -17.34 9.95 45.21
CA GLU A 262 -17.12 10.59 46.51
C GLU A 262 -16.85 9.56 47.61
N ARG A 263 -17.42 8.35 47.48
CA ARG A 263 -17.24 7.24 48.44
C ARG A 263 -16.03 6.39 48.11
N ASP A 264 -15.85 6.07 46.82
CA ASP A 264 -15.00 4.97 46.38
C ASP A 264 -13.62 5.43 45.89
N ASN A 265 -13.47 6.68 45.44
CA ASN A 265 -12.19 7.15 44.88
C ASN A 265 -11.07 7.17 45.91
N GLY A 266 -11.35 7.48 47.18
CA GLY A 266 -10.33 7.44 48.24
C GLY A 266 -9.70 6.05 48.36
N PHE A 267 -10.53 5.00 48.36
CA PHE A 267 -10.07 3.61 48.34
C PHE A 267 -9.30 3.28 47.06
N LEU A 268 -9.83 3.64 45.88
CA LEU A 268 -9.18 3.34 44.61
C LEU A 268 -7.82 4.05 44.43
N PHE A 269 -7.67 5.28 44.93
CA PHE A 269 -6.38 5.98 44.93
C PHE A 269 -5.37 5.31 45.88
N SER A 270 -5.82 4.86 47.06
CA SER A 270 -4.95 4.10 47.97
C SER A 270 -4.45 2.80 47.33
N LEU A 271 -5.31 2.15 46.54
CA LEU A 271 -4.97 0.95 45.79
C LEU A 271 -3.90 1.24 44.72
N ILE A 272 -4.04 2.33 43.96
CA ILE A 272 -3.02 2.77 42.99
C ILE A 272 -1.67 3.00 43.70
N LYS A 273 -1.68 3.70 44.84
CA LYS A 273 -0.46 3.99 45.61
C LYS A 273 0.23 2.72 46.11
N SER A 274 -0.54 1.75 46.60
CA SER A 274 -0.01 0.45 47.04
C SER A 274 0.64 -0.36 45.90
N VAL A 275 0.17 -0.18 44.66
CA VAL A 275 0.76 -0.81 43.47
C VAL A 275 2.06 -0.12 43.05
N SER A 276 2.18 1.20 43.26
CA SER A 276 3.42 1.95 42.98
C SER A 276 4.54 1.78 44.02
N GLU A 277 4.20 1.45 45.28
CA GLU A 277 5.17 1.29 46.37
C GLU A 277 5.72 -0.14 46.51
N ALA A 278 5.21 -1.10 45.75
CA ALA A 278 5.82 -2.43 45.61
C ALA A 278 7.07 -2.32 44.71
N PRO A 279 8.27 -2.75 45.14
CA PRO A 279 9.50 -2.51 44.39
C PRO A 279 9.48 -3.34 43.10
N CYS A 280 9.32 -2.64 41.97
CA CYS A 280 9.58 -3.18 40.65
C CYS A 280 10.78 -2.45 40.05
N MET A 281 11.90 -3.17 39.95
CA MET A 281 12.97 -2.82 39.04
C MET A 281 12.39 -2.71 37.63
N PHE A 282 12.26 -1.49 37.13
CA PHE A 282 12.23 -1.25 35.70
C PHE A 282 13.10 -0.02 35.43
N ILE A 283 14.26 -0.28 34.82
CA ILE A 283 15.17 0.72 34.31
C ILE A 283 14.43 1.45 33.18
N THR A 284 14.00 2.68 33.46
CA THR A 284 13.80 3.69 32.42
C THR A 284 15.19 4.14 31.98
N THR A 285 15.61 3.78 30.77
CA THR A 285 16.78 4.41 30.15
C THR A 285 16.36 5.81 29.69
N ASP A 286 16.64 6.80 30.53
CA ASP A 286 16.78 8.19 30.11
C ASP A 286 18.07 8.36 29.30
N THR A 287 17.95 9.15 28.24
CA THR A 287 19.02 9.73 27.44
C THR A 287 20.02 10.50 28.31
N PRO A 288 21.33 10.42 28.01
CA PRO A 288 22.19 11.59 28.19
C PRO A 288 22.99 11.94 26.92
N GLU A 289 23.14 13.25 26.70
CA GLU A 289 24.02 13.88 25.72
C GLU A 289 25.50 13.80 26.13
N ILE A 290 26.34 13.51 25.11
CA ILE A 290 27.71 14.01 24.82
C ILE A 290 28.82 13.74 25.87
N THR A 291 29.84 12.96 25.50
CA THR A 291 31.19 13.46 25.10
C THR A 291 32.10 12.29 24.67
N THR A 292 32.95 12.58 23.70
CA THR A 292 33.90 11.76 22.95
C THR A 292 34.83 10.83 23.75
N ARG A 293 35.08 9.62 23.20
CA ARG A 293 36.42 9.03 23.09
C ARG A 293 36.44 7.86 22.10
N GLU A 294 37.27 8.01 21.08
CA GLU A 294 37.74 6.97 20.17
C GLU A 294 38.50 5.89 20.93
N VAL A 295 38.21 4.61 20.70
CA VAL A 295 39.21 3.53 20.70
C VAL A 295 38.77 2.43 19.72
N HIS A 296 39.75 1.94 18.98
CA HIS A 296 39.74 1.03 17.84
C HIS A 296 39.08 -0.35 18.03
N SER A 297 38.52 -0.85 16.91
CA SER A 297 38.30 -2.26 16.50
C SER A 297 39.57 -3.13 16.53
N PRO A 298 39.61 -4.45 16.21
CA PRO A 298 38.58 -5.49 15.99
C PRO A 298 38.84 -6.78 16.84
N ILE A 299 37.96 -7.79 16.78
CA ILE A 299 38.34 -9.18 16.47
C ILE A 299 37.11 -10.00 16.12
N GLU A 300 37.31 -10.81 15.08
CA GLU A 300 36.42 -11.70 14.38
C GLU A 300 36.10 -13.00 15.14
N ALA A 301 35.15 -13.74 14.55
CA ALA A 301 35.03 -15.20 14.53
C ALA A 301 34.29 -15.87 15.71
N LEU A 302 33.06 -16.31 15.41
CA LEU A 302 32.74 -17.74 15.38
C LEU A 302 31.43 -17.98 14.62
N ILE A 303 31.59 -18.38 13.35
CA ILE A 303 30.60 -19.10 12.57
C ILE A 303 30.69 -20.58 12.98
N LEU A 304 29.58 -21.19 13.40
CA LEU A 304 29.25 -22.54 12.96
C LEU A 304 27.72 -22.77 12.95
N ASP A 305 27.23 -22.87 11.71
CA ASP A 305 26.10 -23.64 11.16
C ASP A 305 25.05 -24.28 12.09
N ASN A 306 23.78 -23.99 11.79
CA ASN A 306 22.84 -25.05 11.41
C ASN A 306 21.66 -24.48 10.60
N ARG A 307 21.62 -24.86 9.32
CA ARG A 307 20.50 -24.71 8.39
C ARG A 307 19.30 -25.56 8.85
N ALA A 308 18.07 -25.04 8.67
CA ALA A 308 17.01 -25.74 7.95
C ALA A 308 15.75 -24.87 7.74
N ALA A 309 15.29 -24.86 6.48
CA ALA A 309 13.93 -24.63 5.99
C ALA A 309 13.41 -23.18 5.79
N GLY A 310 13.54 -22.70 4.54
CA GLY A 310 12.38 -22.30 3.73
C GLY A 310 12.17 -20.80 3.47
N GLN A 311 13.05 -20.17 2.70
CA GLN A 311 12.83 -18.88 2.04
C GLN A 311 12.72 -19.09 0.52
N ASP A 312 11.69 -18.53 -0.11
CA ASP A 312 11.69 -18.23 -1.54
C ASP A 312 11.31 -16.75 -1.72
N GLU A 313 12.31 -15.88 -1.53
CA GLU A 313 12.33 -14.51 -2.04
C GLU A 313 13.15 -14.51 -3.34
N TYR A 314 12.50 -14.27 -4.48
CA TYR A 314 13.22 -14.08 -5.74
C TYR A 314 13.71 -12.64 -5.87
N THR A 315 15.02 -12.46 -5.69
CA THR A 315 15.79 -11.28 -6.06
C THR A 315 16.35 -11.40 -7.48
N ASN A 316 16.33 -10.28 -8.20
CA ASN A 316 16.87 -10.07 -9.54
C ASN A 316 18.36 -10.43 -9.67
N ALA A 317 18.73 -11.16 -10.73
CA ALA A 317 20.06 -11.05 -11.33
C ALA A 317 20.10 -11.54 -12.79
N SER A 318 20.80 -10.75 -13.61
CA SER A 318 21.54 -11.11 -14.84
C SER A 318 20.76 -11.30 -16.15
N VAL A 319 20.72 -10.24 -16.97
CA VAL A 319 20.61 -10.36 -18.43
C VAL A 319 22.03 -10.37 -19.00
N LYS A 320 22.41 -11.51 -19.56
CA LYS A 320 23.60 -11.68 -20.39
C LYS A 320 23.31 -11.15 -21.79
N GLN A 321 24.23 -10.30 -22.25
CA GLN A 321 24.34 -9.74 -23.58
C GLN A 321 24.46 -10.86 -24.62
N PHE A 322 23.57 -10.88 -25.63
CA PHE A 322 23.71 -11.69 -26.83
C PHE A 322 23.87 -10.76 -28.04
N HIS A 323 25.00 -10.95 -28.73
CA HIS A 323 25.24 -10.51 -30.10
C HIS A 323 24.28 -11.22 -31.05
N LEU A 324 23.73 -10.49 -32.02
CA LEU A 324 23.24 -11.07 -33.27
C LEU A 324 23.72 -10.23 -34.44
N GLU A 325 24.27 -10.91 -35.44
CA GLU A 325 24.73 -10.38 -36.72
C GLU A 325 23.56 -10.03 -37.66
N ASP A 326 23.90 -9.18 -38.65
CA ASP A 326 23.08 -8.72 -39.76
C ASP A 326 22.66 -9.84 -40.73
N GLY A 327 21.45 -9.73 -41.27
CA GLY A 327 20.96 -10.54 -42.39
C GLY A 327 19.67 -9.98 -42.99
N ALA A 328 19.75 -9.52 -44.23
CA ALA A 328 18.74 -8.72 -44.93
C ALA A 328 17.57 -9.52 -45.57
N GLY A 329 16.41 -8.87 -45.68
CA GLY A 329 15.60 -8.82 -46.91
C GLY A 329 14.28 -9.60 -46.97
N ALA A 330 13.14 -8.88 -46.99
CA ALA A 330 12.08 -8.98 -48.02
C ALA A 330 10.86 -8.06 -47.68
N LYS A 331 10.22 -7.54 -48.74
CA LYS A 331 9.23 -6.45 -48.80
C LYS A 331 7.75 -6.90 -48.72
N GLU A 332 6.89 -5.88 -48.55
CA GLU A 332 5.47 -5.73 -48.99
C GLU A 332 4.39 -6.36 -48.08
N SER A 333 3.33 -5.67 -47.65
CA SER A 333 2.46 -4.73 -48.39
C SER A 333 1.49 -3.96 -47.44
N LEU A 334 1.23 -2.68 -47.74
CA LEU A 334 0.18 -1.85 -47.14
C LEU A 334 -1.22 -2.22 -47.69
N LYS A 335 -2.24 -2.22 -46.83
CA LYS A 335 -3.62 -1.90 -47.20
C LYS A 335 -4.18 -0.87 -46.23
N GLU A 336 -4.68 0.22 -46.79
CA GLU A 336 -5.25 1.38 -46.11
C GLU A 336 -6.71 1.57 -46.56
N ALA A 337 -7.56 2.07 -45.65
CA ALA A 337 -8.74 2.95 -45.82
C ALA A 337 -9.92 2.57 -44.90
N PRO A 338 -10.87 3.48 -44.54
CA PRO A 338 -10.81 4.95 -44.47
C PRO A 338 -11.32 5.54 -43.12
N ASP A 339 -11.04 6.83 -42.93
CA ASP A 339 -11.39 7.67 -41.78
C ASP A 339 -12.70 8.45 -42.02
N ARG A 340 -13.57 8.55 -40.99
CA ARG A 340 -14.44 9.72 -40.69
C ARG A 340 -15.38 9.45 -39.51
N SER A 341 -14.98 9.89 -38.31
CA SER A 341 -15.84 10.57 -37.29
C SER A 341 -15.18 10.59 -35.89
N TYR A 342 -13.89 10.92 -35.78
CA TYR A 342 -13.22 11.06 -34.47
C TYR A 342 -12.94 12.51 -34.05
N ALA A 343 -13.12 13.48 -34.95
CA ALA A 343 -12.68 14.85 -34.71
C ALA A 343 -13.62 15.72 -33.83
N VAL A 344 -14.83 15.26 -33.50
CA VAL A 344 -15.84 16.12 -32.83
C VAL A 344 -15.98 15.88 -31.31
N SER A 345 -15.40 14.81 -30.75
CA SER A 345 -15.52 14.52 -29.31
C SER A 345 -14.26 14.74 -28.46
N ALA A 346 -13.09 15.04 -29.03
CA ALA A 346 -11.83 14.99 -28.30
C ALA A 346 -11.52 16.18 -27.37
N PHE A 347 -12.34 17.24 -27.31
CA PHE A 347 -11.93 18.49 -26.67
C PHE A 347 -12.94 19.16 -25.75
N ARG A 348 -14.07 18.53 -25.40
CA ARG A 348 -15.06 19.14 -24.50
C ARG A 348 -14.58 19.30 -23.04
N TRP A 349 -13.56 18.55 -22.64
CA TRP A 349 -12.97 18.66 -21.29
C TRP A 349 -12.13 19.94 -21.10
N LEU A 350 -11.70 20.59 -22.19
CA LEU A 350 -10.99 21.88 -22.13
C LEU A 350 -11.89 23.00 -21.60
N GLU A 351 -13.21 22.92 -21.75
CA GLU A 351 -14.14 23.95 -21.26
C GLU A 351 -14.31 23.94 -19.73
N TYR A 352 -13.80 22.90 -19.04
CA TYR A 352 -14.00 22.68 -17.60
C TYR A 352 -12.76 22.90 -16.73
N ILE A 353 -11.64 23.35 -17.30
CA ILE A 353 -10.41 23.62 -16.54
C ILE A 353 -10.56 24.96 -15.79
N PRO A 354 -10.58 24.98 -14.44
CA PRO A 354 -10.53 26.23 -13.69
C PRO A 354 -9.21 26.96 -14.03
N TYR A 355 -9.23 28.30 -14.07
CA TYR A 355 -8.09 29.17 -14.38
C TYR A 355 -7.70 29.36 -15.86
N LEU A 356 -8.44 28.82 -16.83
CA LEU A 356 -8.18 29.12 -18.26
C LEU A 356 -8.24 30.62 -18.56
N ASP A 357 -9.17 31.34 -17.94
CA ASP A 357 -9.29 32.80 -18.09
C ASP A 357 -8.09 33.56 -17.47
N LEU A 358 -7.49 33.00 -16.40
CA LEU A 358 -6.29 33.54 -15.76
C LEU A 358 -5.06 33.35 -16.65
N ILE A 359 -4.91 32.17 -17.26
CA ILE A 359 -3.84 31.86 -18.22
C ILE A 359 -3.99 32.71 -19.48
N TYR A 360 -5.21 32.89 -19.98
CA TYR A 360 -5.49 33.73 -21.14
C TYR A 360 -5.15 35.22 -20.87
N ARG A 361 -5.50 35.76 -19.70
CA ARG A 361 -5.12 37.12 -19.29
C ARG A 361 -3.60 37.27 -19.13
N MET A 362 -2.92 36.27 -18.57
CA MET A 362 -1.46 36.26 -18.44
C MET A 362 -0.76 36.26 -19.81
N LEU A 363 -1.23 35.43 -20.75
CA LEU A 363 -0.69 35.34 -22.11
C LEU A 363 -0.97 36.60 -22.94
N LYS A 364 -2.09 37.30 -22.69
CA LYS A 364 -2.40 38.57 -23.37
C LYS A 364 -1.56 39.76 -22.86
N ASN A 365 -1.10 39.71 -21.61
CA ASN A 365 -0.25 40.73 -21.00
C ASN A 365 1.24 40.56 -21.35
N LEU A 366 1.64 39.35 -21.71
CA LEU A 366 2.92 39.09 -22.36
C LEU A 366 2.75 39.46 -23.84
N LYS A 367 3.34 40.58 -24.31
CA LYS A 367 3.38 40.97 -25.73
C LYS A 367 4.25 40.01 -26.56
N ILE A 368 3.96 38.71 -26.52
CA ILE A 368 4.62 37.68 -27.31
C ILE A 368 3.87 37.63 -28.65
N PRO A 369 4.55 37.84 -29.80
CA PRO A 369 3.93 37.70 -31.09
C PRO A 369 3.38 36.28 -31.24
N THR A 370 2.09 36.18 -31.54
CA THR A 370 1.42 34.90 -31.79
C THR A 370 2.17 34.12 -32.86
N LEU A 371 2.52 32.86 -32.54
CA LEU A 371 3.09 31.91 -33.49
C LEU A 371 2.10 31.72 -34.64
N LYS A 372 2.38 32.35 -35.78
CA LYS A 372 1.65 32.11 -37.02
C LYS A 372 1.89 30.67 -37.45
N ARG A 373 0.79 29.92 -37.60
CA ARG A 373 0.73 28.60 -38.23
C ARG A 373 1.51 28.61 -39.56
N PRO A 374 2.48 27.72 -39.79
CA PRO A 374 3.07 27.55 -41.12
C PRO A 374 1.98 27.07 -42.08
N ARG A 375 1.73 27.84 -43.14
CA ARG A 375 0.88 27.40 -44.25
C ARG A 375 1.68 26.42 -45.11
N LYS A 376 1.17 25.18 -45.22
CA LYS A 376 1.38 24.18 -46.29
C LYS A 376 2.84 23.93 -46.70
N HIS A 377 3.34 22.73 -46.42
CA HIS A 377 4.53 22.21 -47.10
C HIS A 377 4.26 22.13 -48.61
N LYS A 378 5.13 22.75 -49.42
CA LYS A 378 5.16 22.57 -50.87
C LYS A 378 5.77 21.20 -51.17
N THR A 379 5.12 20.45 -52.06
CA THR A 379 5.63 19.24 -52.69
C THR A 379 7.05 19.47 -53.23
N ILE A 380 8.02 18.68 -52.75
CA ILE A 380 9.37 18.64 -53.34
C ILE A 380 9.28 17.74 -54.57
N THR A 381 9.09 18.36 -55.74
CA THR A 381 9.40 17.76 -57.04
C THR A 381 10.85 18.09 -57.37
N GLY A 382 11.75 17.11 -57.25
CA GLY A 382 13.13 17.23 -57.73
C GLY A 382 14.14 16.49 -56.85
N VAL A 383 14.52 15.29 -57.28
CA VAL A 383 15.72 14.60 -56.80
C VAL A 383 16.93 15.24 -57.47
N ARG A 384 17.87 15.78 -56.69
CA ARG A 384 19.23 16.05 -57.17
C ARG A 384 20.16 15.09 -56.45
N VAL A 385 20.68 14.12 -57.20
CA VAL A 385 21.72 13.19 -56.75
C VAL A 385 22.98 14.01 -56.49
N VAL A 386 23.48 13.99 -55.26
CA VAL A 386 24.82 14.48 -54.91
C VAL A 386 25.64 13.24 -54.60
N GLU A 387 26.49 12.84 -55.54
CA GLU A 387 27.52 11.83 -55.30
C GLU A 387 28.54 12.39 -54.31
N ILE A 388 28.63 11.79 -53.13
CA ILE A 388 29.69 12.08 -52.17
C ILE A 388 30.75 10.98 -52.33
N MET A 389 31.85 11.30 -53.00
CA MET A 389 33.03 10.44 -53.03
C MET A 389 33.73 10.45 -51.64
N PRO A 390 34.28 9.31 -51.18
CA PRO A 390 34.96 9.25 -49.89
C PRO A 390 36.35 9.88 -49.94
N ILE A 391 36.66 10.73 -48.94
CA ILE A 391 37.98 11.33 -48.73
C ILE A 391 38.92 10.29 -48.07
N PRO A 392 40.15 10.09 -48.58
CA PRO A 392 41.07 9.09 -48.03
C PRO A 392 41.78 9.56 -46.74
N GLN A 393 41.95 8.62 -45.81
CA GLN A 393 42.73 8.77 -44.58
C GLN A 393 44.23 8.93 -44.86
N LYS A 394 44.90 9.84 -44.15
CA LYS A 394 46.36 9.90 -44.09
C LYS A 394 46.82 9.91 -42.63
N ASN A 395 47.47 8.81 -42.22
CA ASN A 395 48.34 8.71 -41.06
C ASN A 395 49.75 9.22 -41.42
N LEU A 396 50.39 9.98 -40.53
CA LEU A 396 51.84 10.22 -40.40
C LEU A 396 52.01 11.08 -39.13
N ILE A 397 52.35 10.54 -37.95
CA ILE A 397 53.68 10.14 -37.42
C ILE A 397 54.67 11.32 -37.31
N GLU A 398 55.15 11.54 -36.07
CA GLU A 398 56.35 12.28 -35.58
C GLU A 398 56.36 13.82 -35.70
N SER A 399 56.85 14.63 -34.74
CA SER A 399 57.75 14.44 -33.58
C SER A 399 57.59 15.59 -32.57
N ALA A 400 57.90 15.36 -31.29
CA ALA A 400 57.95 16.36 -30.21
C ALA A 400 59.32 17.13 -30.17
N PRO A 401 59.68 17.87 -29.09
CA PRO A 401 59.51 19.31 -28.93
C PRO A 401 60.84 20.08 -28.88
N GLN A 402 60.84 21.41 -29.04
CA GLN A 402 61.98 22.26 -28.67
C GLN A 402 61.57 23.46 -27.81
N SER A 403 62.22 23.53 -26.65
CA SER A 403 62.21 24.60 -25.67
C SER A 403 62.89 25.87 -26.18
N ARG A 404 62.45 27.04 -25.72
CA ARG A 404 63.35 28.15 -25.31
C ARG A 404 62.63 29.14 -24.36
N ARG A 405 63.14 29.17 -23.11
CA ARG A 405 63.30 30.37 -22.24
C ARG A 405 63.96 31.51 -23.04
N ALA A 406 63.95 32.80 -22.69
CA ALA A 406 63.41 33.63 -21.62
C ALA A 406 63.73 35.09 -22.02
N SER A 407 62.96 36.07 -21.55
CA SER A 407 63.51 37.38 -21.10
C SER A 407 62.46 38.23 -20.38
N LEU A 408 62.86 38.69 -19.19
CA LEU A 408 62.24 39.68 -18.31
C LEU A 408 62.68 41.09 -18.69
N SER A 409 61.82 42.09 -18.45
CA SER A 409 62.07 43.46 -17.93
C SER A 409 60.89 44.36 -18.37
N MET A 410 60.29 45.25 -17.60
CA MET A 410 60.55 45.83 -16.28
C MET A 410 59.19 46.21 -15.67
#